data_AF-A0A1A8LZH7-F1
#
_entry.id   AF-A0A1A8LZH7-F1
#
_cell.length_a   1.000
_cell.length_b   1.000
_cell.length_c   1.000
_cell.angle_alpha   90.00
_cell.angle_beta   90.00
_cell.angle_gamma   90.00
#
_symmetry.space_group_name_H-M   'P 1'
#
loop_
_entity.id
_entity.type
_entity.pdbx_description
1 polymer ?
#
loop_
_entity_poly.entity_id
_entity_poly.type
_entity_poly.pdbx_seq_one_letter_code
_entity_poly.pdbx_strand_id
1 'polypeptide(L)'
;EQQRRSLGSLSPPYQTFTAPASQKKALRIAADPTHPMQSLFELLPSGRRLRSLKARTNRLKDSFIHQAVRKLNSLPALPPLLSFPPQSL
;
A
#
# COMPACT_ATOMS: atom_id res chain seq x y z
N GLU A 1 -23.81 5.03 38.43
CA GLU A 1 -23.69 3.88 37.51
C GLU A 1 -23.32 4.37 36.12
N GLN A 2 -22.02 4.52 35.85
CA GLN A 2 -21.51 5.03 34.57
C GLN A 2 -21.20 3.85 33.66
N GLN A 3 -22.21 3.33 32.97
CA GLN A 3 -21.98 2.29 31.97
C GLN A 3 -21.73 2.95 30.62
N ARG A 4 -20.43 3.14 30.32
CA ARG A 4 -19.91 3.60 29.04
C ARG A 4 -20.50 2.70 27.96
N ARG A 5 -21.34 3.27 27.10
CA ARG A 5 -21.87 2.61 25.90
C ARG A 5 -20.72 2.45 24.91
N SER A 6 -19.95 1.39 25.10
CA SER A 6 -18.95 0.91 24.16
C SER A 6 -19.67 0.61 22.85
N LEU A 7 -19.56 1.55 21.92
CA LEU A 7 -19.94 1.37 20.53
C LEU A 7 -19.41 0.01 20.08
N GLY A 8 -20.34 -0.90 19.76
CA GLY A 8 -20.05 -2.11 19.01
C GLY A 8 -19.54 -1.71 17.62
N SER A 9 -18.30 -1.24 17.56
CA SER A 9 -17.54 -1.26 16.33
C SER A 9 -17.28 -2.73 16.08
N LEU A 10 -18.14 -3.35 15.28
CA LEU A 10 -17.70 -4.35 14.33
C LEU A 10 -16.57 -3.67 13.52
N SER A 11 -15.36 -3.65 14.08
CA SER A 11 -14.17 -3.44 13.30
C SER A 11 -14.23 -4.59 12.30
N PRO A 12 -14.47 -4.33 11.01
CA PRO A 12 -14.51 -5.40 10.04
C PRO A 12 -13.23 -6.21 10.24
N PRO A 13 -13.32 -7.55 10.38
CA PRO A 13 -12.15 -8.36 10.64
C PRO A 13 -11.21 -8.09 9.48
N TYR A 14 -10.07 -7.44 9.77
CA TYR A 14 -9.04 -7.17 8.79
C TYR A 14 -9.57 -6.43 7.56
N GLN A 15 -9.68 -5.09 7.62
CA GLN A 15 -9.97 -4.21 6.47
C GLN A 15 -9.29 -4.75 5.23
N THR A 16 -10.05 -5.48 4.40
CA THR A 16 -9.50 -6.14 3.24
C THR A 16 -9.06 -5.01 2.32
N PHE A 17 -7.74 -4.85 2.19
CA PHE A 17 -7.10 -3.96 1.24
C PHE A 17 -7.30 -4.47 -0.19
N THR A 18 -8.53 -4.83 -0.53
CA THR A 18 -8.95 -5.36 -1.82
C THR A 18 -9.80 -4.34 -2.57
N ALA A 19 -10.17 -3.22 -1.92
CA ALA A 19 -10.94 -2.17 -2.55
C ALA A 19 -10.13 -1.44 -3.63
N PRO A 20 -10.69 -1.18 -4.83
CA PRO A 20 -10.01 -0.44 -5.89
C PRO A 20 -9.57 0.98 -5.47
N ALA A 21 -10.23 1.57 -4.47
CA ALA A 21 -9.84 2.85 -3.88
C ALA A 21 -8.44 2.82 -3.23
N SER A 22 -8.05 1.67 -2.66
CA SER A 22 -6.78 1.53 -1.95
C SER A 22 -5.61 1.44 -2.93
N GLN A 23 -5.81 0.78 -4.07
CA GLN A 23 -4.87 0.79 -5.20
C GLN A 23 -4.72 2.20 -5.77
N LYS A 24 -5.80 2.93 -6.03
CA LYS A 24 -5.73 4.33 -6.50
C LYS A 24 -4.92 5.21 -5.54
N LYS A 25 -5.10 5.05 -4.22
CA LYS A 25 -4.34 5.80 -3.22
C LYS A 25 -2.85 5.45 -3.23
N ALA A 26 -2.51 4.17 -3.37
CA ALA A 26 -1.13 3.73 -3.50
C ALA A 26 -0.45 4.30 -4.77
N LEU A 27 -1.18 4.33 -5.89
CA LEU A 27 -0.71 4.95 -7.14
C LEU A 27 -0.48 6.44 -6.98
N ARG A 28 -1.36 7.17 -6.27
CA ARG A 28 -1.15 8.60 -6.00
C ARG A 28 0.10 8.87 -5.18
N ILE A 29 0.37 8.04 -4.18
CA ILE A 29 1.61 8.15 -3.37
C ILE A 29 2.84 7.83 -4.21
N ALA A 30 2.77 6.82 -5.07
CA ALA A 30 3.87 6.44 -5.95
C ALA A 30 4.18 7.52 -7.00
N ALA A 31 3.15 8.19 -7.50
CA ALA A 31 3.24 9.26 -8.48
C ALA A 31 3.63 10.62 -7.88
N ASP A 32 3.58 10.78 -6.55
CA ASP A 32 3.93 12.02 -5.86
C ASP A 32 5.39 11.97 -5.36
N PRO A 33 6.35 12.62 -6.05
CA PRO A 33 7.76 12.60 -5.64
C PRO A 33 8.02 13.35 -4.34
N THR A 34 7.10 14.21 -3.89
CA THR A 34 7.24 14.96 -2.62
C THR A 34 6.82 14.14 -1.41
N HIS A 35 6.19 12.98 -1.62
CA HIS A 35 5.65 12.17 -0.55
C HIS A 35 6.77 11.40 0.18
N PRO A 36 6.87 11.46 1.52
CA PRO A 36 7.95 10.82 2.28
C PRO A 36 7.98 9.29 2.15
N MET A 37 6.83 8.71 1.82
CA MET A 37 6.65 7.27 1.62
C MET A 37 6.77 6.82 0.15
N GLN A 38 7.06 7.75 -0.79
CA GLN A 38 7.16 7.44 -2.23
C GLN A 38 8.24 6.39 -2.50
N SER A 39 9.36 6.44 -1.77
CA SER A 39 10.44 5.46 -1.86
C SER A 39 9.98 4.02 -1.57
N LEU A 40 8.88 3.82 -0.84
CA LEU A 40 8.37 2.46 -0.58
C LEU A 40 7.52 1.92 -1.73
N PHE A 41 7.08 2.80 -2.64
CA PHE A 41 6.39 2.47 -3.88
C PHE A 41 7.30 2.59 -5.10
N GLU A 42 8.60 2.60 -4.89
CA GLU A 42 9.57 2.61 -5.97
C GLU A 42 9.65 1.22 -6.62
N LEU A 43 9.65 1.20 -7.95
CA LEU A 43 9.86 -0.01 -8.74
C LEU A 43 11.31 -0.47 -8.61
N LEU A 44 11.49 -1.80 -8.57
CA LEU A 44 12.81 -2.39 -8.77
C LEU A 44 13.26 -2.18 -10.23
N PRO A 45 14.57 -2.24 -10.52
CA PRO A 45 15.11 -2.07 -11.88
C PRO A 45 14.49 -3.02 -12.93
N SER A 46 13.91 -4.13 -12.49
CA SER A 46 13.18 -5.05 -13.36
C SER A 46 11.84 -4.52 -13.88
N GLY A 47 11.30 -3.43 -13.31
CA GLY A 47 10.01 -2.84 -13.68
C GLY A 47 8.79 -3.70 -13.33
N ARG A 48 8.99 -4.88 -12.75
CA ARG A 48 7.90 -5.86 -12.51
C ARG A 48 7.29 -5.78 -11.14
N ARG A 49 8.02 -5.27 -10.16
CA ARG A 49 7.71 -5.39 -8.73
C ARG A 49 8.18 -4.15 -7.96
N LEU A 50 7.43 -3.79 -6.92
CA LEU A 50 7.76 -2.71 -5.99
C LEU A 50 8.72 -3.21 -4.90
N ARG A 51 9.48 -2.29 -4.30
CA ARG A 51 10.36 -2.61 -3.16
C ARG A 51 9.57 -3.21 -1.99
N SER A 52 9.84 -4.48 -1.68
CA SER A 52 9.11 -5.20 -0.63
C SER A 52 9.56 -4.79 0.77
N LEU A 53 8.62 -4.41 1.63
CA LEU A 53 8.87 -4.12 3.04
C LEU A 53 8.75 -5.39 3.89
N LYS A 54 9.77 -5.72 4.68
CA LYS A 54 9.65 -6.79 5.68
C LYS A 54 8.89 -6.29 6.91
N ALA A 55 7.63 -6.70 7.08
CA ALA A 55 6.87 -6.37 8.27
C ALA A 55 7.17 -7.36 9.42
N ARG A 56 7.78 -6.83 10.49
CA ARG A 56 8.13 -7.61 11.69
C ARG A 56 7.03 -7.64 12.74
N THR A 57 6.16 -6.63 12.78
CA THR A 57 5.08 -6.50 13.76
C THR A 57 3.71 -6.53 13.08
N ASN A 58 2.68 -7.00 13.78
CA ASN A 58 1.31 -7.00 13.27
C ASN A 58 0.85 -5.58 12.93
N ARG A 59 1.15 -4.59 13.78
CA ARG A 59 0.88 -3.17 13.50
C ARG A 59 1.38 -2.70 12.13
N LEU A 60 2.58 -3.14 11.71
CA LEU A 60 3.11 -2.80 10.39
C LEU A 60 2.45 -3.64 9.28
N LYS A 61 2.16 -4.92 9.53
CA LYS A 61 1.43 -5.77 8.58
C LYS A 61 0.04 -5.22 8.25
N ASP A 62 -0.64 -4.70 9.26
CA ASP A 62 -1.99 -4.13 9.17
C ASP A 62 -1.97 -2.71 8.60
N SER A 63 -0.80 -2.07 8.51
CA SER A 63 -0.68 -0.74 7.93
C SER A 63 -1.08 -0.72 6.45
N PHE A 64 -1.69 0.39 6.03
CA PHE A 64 -2.05 0.67 4.64
C PHE A 64 -0.86 0.44 3.69
N ILE A 65 0.34 0.89 4.05
CA ILE A 65 1.54 0.87 3.21
C ILE A 65 1.99 -0.57 2.92
N HIS A 66 2.07 -1.40 3.96
CA HIS A 66 2.52 -2.78 3.79
C HIS A 66 1.53 -3.59 2.96
N GLN A 67 0.24 -3.43 3.22
CA GLN A 67 -0.82 -4.09 2.46
C GLN A 67 -0.83 -3.63 0.99
N ALA A 68 -0.64 -2.34 0.73
CA ALA A 68 -0.55 -1.79 -0.62
C ALA A 68 0.59 -2.37 -1.44
N VAL A 69 1.80 -2.36 -0.87
CA VAL A 69 3.01 -2.88 -1.53
C VAL A 69 2.85 -4.38 -1.81
N ARG A 70 2.34 -5.16 -0.86
CA ARG A 70 2.09 -6.60 -1.07
C ARG A 70 1.06 -6.87 -2.16
N LYS A 71 -0.05 -6.11 -2.16
CA LYS A 71 -1.12 -6.29 -3.15
C LYS A 71 -0.62 -5.98 -4.54
N LEU A 72 0.06 -4.84 -4.72
CA LEU A 72 0.67 -4.46 -5.99
C LEU A 72 1.70 -5.52 -6.45
N ASN A 73 2.54 -6.02 -5.56
CA ASN A 73 3.52 -7.08 -5.87
C ASN A 73 2.93 -8.47 -6.16
N SER A 74 1.66 -8.68 -5.84
CA SER A 74 0.92 -9.92 -6.15
C SER A 74 0.19 -9.87 -7.50
N LEU A 75 0.10 -8.69 -8.12
CA LEU A 75 -0.48 -8.56 -9.45
C LEU A 75 0.49 -9.12 -10.49
N PRO A 76 0.00 -9.86 -11.51
CA PRO A 76 0.85 -10.42 -12.56
C PRO A 76 1.55 -9.34 -13.40
N ALA A 77 0.93 -8.16 -13.48
CA ALA A 77 1.51 -6.95 -14.03
C ALA A 77 1.10 -5.78 -13.14
N LEU A 78 2.06 -4.92 -12.80
CA LEU A 78 1.75 -3.65 -12.15
C LEU A 78 1.00 -2.76 -13.14
N PRO A 79 0.02 -1.98 -12.66
CA PRO A 79 -0.68 -1.04 -13.54
C PRO A 79 0.34 -0.10 -14.21
N PRO A 80 0.15 0.24 -15.50
CA PRO A 80 1.08 1.04 -16.28
C PRO A 80 1.35 2.44 -15.69
N LEU A 81 0.47 2.91 -14.80
CA LEU A 81 0.68 4.14 -14.03
C LEU A 81 1.93 4.11 -13.13
N LEU A 82 2.41 2.92 -12.73
CA LEU A 82 3.70 2.77 -12.03
C LEU A 82 4.85 2.54 -13.00
N SER A 83 4.58 2.14 -14.25
CA SER A 83 5.57 1.76 -15.26
C SER A 83 6.41 2.93 -15.81
N PHE A 84 6.23 4.15 -15.32
CA PHE A 84 7.11 5.26 -15.67
C PHE A 84 8.26 5.35 -14.67
N PRO A 85 9.47 5.09 -15.16
CA PRO A 85 10.41 6.19 -15.26
C PRO A 85 10.86 6.38 -16.72
N PRO A 86 10.69 7.55 -17.35
CA PRO A 86 11.62 7.95 -18.38
C PRO A 86 12.93 8.40 -17.71
N GLN A 87 14.03 7.76 -18.15
CA GLN A 87 15.40 8.27 -18.19
C GLN A 87 16.25 8.15 -16.91
N SER A 88 17.22 7.24 -16.97
CA SER A 88 18.62 7.68 -17.00
C SER A 88 19.37 6.79 -17.99
N LEU A 89 19.94 7.49 -18.98
CA LEU A 89 20.86 7.03 -20.01
C LEU A 89 22.25 6.85 -19.39
#